data_AF-A0A9E3NYK5-F1
#
_entry.id   AF-A0A9E3NYK5-F1
#
_cell.length_a   1.000
_cell.length_b   1.000
_cell.length_c   1.000
_cell.angle_alpha   90.00
_cell.angle_beta   90.00
_cell.angle_gamma   90.00
#
_symmetry.space_group_name_H-M   'P 1'
#
loop_
_entity.id
_entity.type
_entity.pdbx_description
1 polymer ?
#
loop_
_entity_poly.entity_id
_entity_poly.type
_entity_poly.pdbx_seq_one_letter_code
_entity_poly.pdbx_strand_id
1 'polypeptide(L)'
;MKGSVLLTAAICALPLVGVVELALHVKQTTSDVVPDTDWIAARDAVKAEIAADDLVVFAPFWADPIGRKWFGDELAGLEREARPDETRFRRAFEVGIRGAHREELAGWKKVSERQAGKITIGVYENPSPVKVLTDLVELVGPERMTVSRVDGNVETACAWQRGQGQPGGLGVPQGPAIPGDRFVCPGGSYVGVAVLHALDHHPHRCFFAGPSGGALRIRFANVSFGASLHGHAGVQWLVERAPSSERITVSFSAFDRPIGASTHKVGVGWTGFELPTGDIAGKKGELVAEISGSAQRAYCFEADTRE
;
A
#
# COMPACT_ATOMS: atom_id res chain seq x y z
N MET A 1 15.03 45.38 41.58
CA MET A 1 13.71 44.83 41.98
C MET A 1 12.97 44.05 40.88
N LYS A 2 13.11 44.34 39.58
CA LYS A 2 12.39 43.59 38.52
C LYS A 2 12.81 42.10 38.37
N GLY A 3 14.08 41.76 38.62
CA GLY A 3 14.58 40.38 38.46
C GLY A 3 14.07 39.36 39.50
N SER A 4 13.77 39.80 40.73
CA SER A 4 13.30 38.88 41.79
C SER A 4 11.84 38.46 41.60
N VAL A 5 10.99 39.36 41.08
CA VAL A 5 9.56 39.07 40.82
C VAL A 5 9.42 38.07 39.67
N LEU A 6 10.26 38.18 38.64
CA LEU A 6 10.32 37.23 37.52
C LEU A 6 10.76 35.83 37.97
N LEU A 7 11.72 35.74 38.89
CA LEU A 7 12.20 34.46 39.41
C LEU A 7 11.14 33.75 40.28
N THR A 8 10.42 34.49 41.13
CA THR A 8 9.34 33.92 41.97
C THR A 8 8.14 33.47 41.13
N ALA A 9 7.77 34.24 40.10
CA ALA A 9 6.71 33.85 39.17
C ALA A 9 7.07 32.58 38.38
N ALA A 10 8.33 32.43 37.96
CA ALA A 10 8.81 31.22 37.28
C ALA A 10 8.79 29.97 38.19
N ILE A 11 9.15 30.13 39.47
CA ILE A 11 9.13 29.02 40.46
C ILE A 11 7.70 28.53 40.74
N CYS A 12 6.71 29.43 40.79
CA CYS A 12 5.31 29.03 40.96
C CYS A 12 4.66 28.46 39.68
N ALA A 13 5.14 28.84 38.49
CA ALA A 13 4.60 28.34 37.23
C ALA A 13 4.98 26.88 36.95
N LEU A 14 6.16 26.42 37.37
CA LEU A 14 6.65 25.06 37.10
C LEU A 14 5.76 23.94 37.68
N PRO A 15 5.32 23.98 38.96
CA PRO A 15 4.38 23.00 39.49
C PRO A 15 3.04 23.00 38.75
N LEU A 16 2.57 24.18 38.31
CA LEU A 16 1.31 24.30 37.59
C LEU A 16 1.39 23.64 36.21
N VAL A 17 2.50 23.84 35.49
CA VAL A 17 2.79 23.10 34.24
C VAL A 17 2.80 21.60 34.50
N GLY A 18 3.45 21.15 35.59
CA GLY A 18 3.47 19.73 35.96
C GLY A 18 2.08 19.14 36.21
N VAL A 19 1.18 19.88 36.87
CA VAL A 19 -0.22 19.44 37.09
C VAL A 19 -1.00 19.40 35.78
N VAL A 20 -0.81 20.39 34.90
CA VAL A 20 -1.45 20.41 33.58
C VAL A 20 -0.97 19.24 32.73
N GLU A 21 0.34 18.99 32.67
CA GLU A 21 0.92 17.84 31.97
C GLU A 21 0.41 16.51 32.53
N LEU A 22 0.32 16.36 33.86
CA LEU A 22 -0.25 15.15 34.48
C LEU A 22 -1.72 14.97 34.10
N ALA A 23 -2.52 16.03 34.14
CA ALA A 23 -3.93 15.97 33.77
C ALA A 23 -4.11 15.60 32.29
N LEU A 24 -3.30 16.19 31.40
CA LEU A 24 -3.28 15.85 29.97
C LEU A 24 -2.82 14.40 29.75
N HIS A 25 -1.80 13.95 30.46
CA HIS A 25 -1.30 12.59 30.39
C HIS A 25 -2.35 11.57 30.85
N VAL A 26 -3.02 11.82 31.99
CA VAL A 26 -4.12 10.98 32.47
C VAL A 26 -5.25 10.95 31.43
N LYS A 27 -5.63 12.10 30.88
CA LYS A 27 -6.66 12.16 29.83
C LYS A 27 -6.27 11.34 28.60
N GLN A 28 -5.04 11.51 28.10
CA GLN A 28 -4.52 10.80 26.92
C GLN A 28 -4.37 9.29 27.12
N THR A 29 -4.07 8.84 28.34
CA THR A 29 -3.82 7.42 28.67
C THR A 29 -5.04 6.69 29.22
N THR A 30 -6.13 7.39 29.53
CA THR A 30 -7.36 6.79 30.07
C THR A 30 -8.60 7.22 29.29
N SER A 31 -8.94 8.50 29.34
CA SER A 31 -10.21 9.02 28.86
C SER A 31 -10.29 9.08 27.34
N ASP A 32 -9.17 9.30 26.65
CA ASP A 32 -9.11 9.37 25.19
C ASP A 32 -8.74 8.02 24.54
N VAL A 33 -8.56 6.97 25.36
CA VAL A 33 -8.35 5.60 24.89
C VAL A 33 -9.69 4.99 24.54
N VAL A 34 -9.76 4.38 23.35
CA VAL A 34 -10.93 3.62 22.90
C VAL A 34 -10.84 2.21 23.50
N PRO A 35 -11.82 1.79 24.31
CA PRO A 35 -11.80 0.47 24.94
C PRO A 35 -12.00 -0.64 23.90
N ASP A 36 -11.47 -1.82 24.20
CA ASP A 36 -11.55 -3.00 23.35
C ASP A 36 -13.00 -3.38 22.98
N THR A 37 -13.95 -3.15 23.89
CA THR A 37 -15.39 -3.40 23.66
C THR A 37 -15.96 -2.56 22.51
N ASP A 38 -15.47 -1.33 22.34
CA ASP A 38 -15.94 -0.44 21.28
C ASP A 38 -15.42 -0.93 19.92
N TRP A 39 -14.18 -1.42 19.87
CA TRP A 39 -13.61 -2.03 18.66
C TRP A 39 -14.35 -3.31 18.25
N ILE A 40 -14.71 -4.16 19.23
CA ILE A 40 -15.52 -5.36 18.99
C ILE A 40 -16.90 -4.98 18.45
N ALA A 41 -17.57 -4.00 19.08
CA ALA A 41 -18.87 -3.53 18.64
C ALA A 41 -18.81 -2.92 17.23
N ALA A 42 -17.77 -2.15 16.92
CA ALA A 42 -17.59 -1.56 15.59
C ALA A 42 -17.34 -2.62 14.52
N ARG A 43 -16.50 -3.63 14.83
CA ARG A 43 -16.29 -4.79 13.96
C ARG A 43 -17.60 -5.50 13.65
N ASP A 44 -18.38 -5.84 14.67
CA ASP A 44 -19.62 -6.59 14.50
C ASP A 44 -20.65 -5.79 13.69
N ALA A 45 -20.69 -4.47 13.91
CA ALA A 45 -21.51 -3.57 13.13
C ALA A 45 -21.10 -3.56 11.64
N VAL A 46 -19.80 -3.41 11.33
CA VAL A 46 -19.30 -3.45 9.94
C VAL A 46 -19.54 -4.81 9.29
N LYS A 47 -19.24 -5.90 10.02
CA LYS A 47 -19.41 -7.28 9.55
C LYS A 47 -20.85 -7.60 9.12
N ALA A 48 -21.84 -6.99 9.76
CA ALA A 48 -23.25 -7.21 9.44
C ALA A 48 -23.67 -6.66 8.07
N GLU A 49 -22.92 -5.73 7.47
CA GLU A 49 -23.34 -4.97 6.28
C GLU A 49 -22.33 -5.00 5.13
N ILE A 50 -21.08 -5.38 5.41
CA ILE A 50 -19.99 -5.34 4.44
C ILE A 50 -20.17 -6.38 3.32
N ALA A 51 -19.86 -5.97 2.10
CA ALA A 51 -19.73 -6.81 0.92
C ALA A 51 -18.25 -7.08 0.60
N ALA A 52 -17.99 -8.07 -0.26
CA ALA A 52 -16.63 -8.42 -0.65
C ALA A 52 -15.89 -7.26 -1.33
N ASP A 53 -16.60 -6.43 -2.10
CA ASP A 53 -16.08 -5.28 -2.86
C ASP A 53 -16.13 -3.94 -2.10
N ASP A 54 -16.50 -3.97 -0.81
CA ASP A 54 -16.42 -2.80 0.06
C ASP A 54 -15.01 -2.61 0.63
N LEU A 55 -14.64 -1.35 0.80
CA LEU A 55 -13.42 -0.96 1.51
C LEU A 55 -13.69 -0.82 3.01
N VAL A 56 -12.71 -1.16 3.83
CA VAL A 56 -12.65 -0.75 5.26
C VAL A 56 -11.38 0.07 5.44
N VAL A 57 -11.49 1.21 6.10
CA VAL A 57 -10.34 2.05 6.46
C VAL A 57 -10.47 2.54 7.89
N PHE A 58 -9.33 2.70 8.56
CA PHE A 58 -9.26 3.22 9.92
C PHE A 58 -8.79 4.67 9.93
N ALA A 59 -9.49 5.52 10.68
CA ALA A 59 -9.17 6.93 10.85
C ALA A 59 -8.91 7.27 12.33
N PRO A 60 -7.84 8.01 12.65
CA PRO A 60 -6.76 8.46 11.77
C PRO A 60 -5.87 7.28 11.33
N PHE A 61 -5.01 7.48 10.35
CA PHE A 61 -4.26 6.39 9.71
C PHE A 61 -3.47 5.50 10.68
N TRP A 62 -2.90 6.09 11.74
CA TRP A 62 -2.12 5.34 12.74
C TRP A 62 -2.96 4.34 13.54
N ALA A 63 -4.29 4.43 13.50
CA ALA A 63 -5.19 3.49 14.15
C ALA A 63 -5.31 2.17 13.38
N ASP A 64 -4.83 2.08 12.14
CA ASP A 64 -4.89 0.87 11.30
C ASP A 64 -4.43 -0.41 12.04
N PRO A 65 -3.24 -0.49 12.66
CA PRO A 65 -2.81 -1.73 13.32
C PRO A 65 -3.72 -2.15 14.48
N ILE A 66 -4.35 -1.18 15.15
CA ILE A 66 -5.33 -1.43 16.21
C ILE A 66 -6.63 -1.97 15.61
N GLY A 67 -7.10 -1.32 14.54
CA GLY A 67 -8.26 -1.75 13.76
C GLY A 67 -8.11 -3.19 13.27
N ARG A 68 -7.02 -3.50 12.57
CA ARG A 68 -6.71 -4.84 12.04
C ARG A 68 -6.64 -5.92 13.11
N LYS A 69 -6.09 -5.62 14.29
CA LYS A 69 -6.09 -6.56 15.43
C LYS A 69 -7.52 -7.04 15.76
N TRP A 70 -8.51 -6.16 15.70
CA TRP A 70 -9.88 -6.48 16.07
C TRP A 70 -10.73 -6.96 14.90
N PHE A 71 -10.55 -6.34 13.73
CA PHE A 71 -11.32 -6.63 12.51
C PHE A 71 -10.86 -7.92 11.83
N GLY A 72 -9.60 -8.29 12.01
CA GLY A 72 -9.01 -9.51 11.44
C GLY A 72 -8.98 -9.51 9.91
N ASP A 73 -8.41 -10.57 9.35
CA ASP A 73 -8.20 -10.70 7.90
C ASP A 73 -9.50 -10.77 7.09
N GLU A 74 -10.61 -11.13 7.73
CA GLU A 74 -11.94 -11.20 7.08
C GLU A 74 -12.43 -9.81 6.66
N LEU A 75 -12.24 -8.81 7.51
CA LEU A 75 -12.72 -7.44 7.28
C LEU A 75 -11.61 -6.51 6.83
N ALA A 76 -10.40 -6.70 7.35
CA ALA A 76 -9.22 -5.90 7.10
C ALA A 76 -8.11 -6.77 6.46
N GLY A 77 -8.50 -7.54 5.44
CA GLY A 77 -7.61 -8.42 4.70
C GLY A 77 -6.64 -7.66 3.78
N LEU A 78 -5.68 -8.41 3.24
CA LEU A 78 -4.58 -7.86 2.44
C LEU A 78 -5.08 -7.00 1.26
N GLU A 79 -6.14 -7.42 0.57
CA GLU A 79 -6.68 -6.69 -0.59
C GLU A 79 -7.27 -5.31 -0.25
N ARG A 80 -7.76 -5.14 0.98
CA ARG A 80 -8.30 -3.85 1.44
C ARG A 80 -7.20 -2.99 2.02
N GLU A 81 -6.33 -3.57 2.83
CA GLU A 81 -5.35 -2.81 3.61
C GLU A 81 -4.14 -2.42 2.77
N ALA A 82 -3.67 -3.31 1.91
CA ALA A 82 -2.55 -3.08 1.02
C ALA A 82 -2.99 -2.75 -0.42
N ARG A 83 -4.20 -2.19 -0.56
CA ARG A 83 -4.79 -1.75 -1.83
C ARG A 83 -3.90 -0.70 -2.50
N PRO A 84 -3.90 -0.62 -3.85
CA PRO A 84 -3.18 0.44 -4.55
C PRO A 84 -3.84 1.82 -4.40
N ASP A 85 -5.18 1.86 -4.43
CA ASP A 85 -6.00 3.05 -4.25
C ASP A 85 -7.45 2.69 -3.86
N GLU A 86 -8.25 3.69 -3.49
CA GLU A 86 -9.66 3.56 -3.11
C GLU A 86 -10.62 3.48 -4.32
N THR A 87 -10.17 3.86 -5.52
CA THR A 87 -11.04 4.19 -6.65
C THR A 87 -11.80 2.98 -7.18
N ARG A 88 -11.27 1.76 -7.01
CA ARG A 88 -11.93 0.51 -7.42
C ARG A 88 -13.08 0.07 -6.50
N PHE A 89 -13.16 0.62 -5.29
CA PHE A 89 -14.18 0.24 -4.31
C PHE A 89 -15.43 1.09 -4.52
N ARG A 90 -16.60 0.44 -4.52
CA ARG A 90 -17.88 1.15 -4.71
C ARG A 90 -18.30 1.92 -3.46
N ARG A 91 -17.91 1.42 -2.31
CA ARG A 91 -18.31 1.93 -1.01
C ARG A 91 -17.23 1.63 0.02
N ALA A 92 -17.10 2.51 1.00
CA ALA A 92 -16.12 2.41 2.07
C ALA A 92 -16.79 2.54 3.44
N PHE A 93 -16.33 1.71 4.38
CA PHE A 93 -16.56 1.86 5.81
C PHE A 93 -15.34 2.55 6.43
N GLU A 94 -15.53 3.76 6.91
CA GLU A 94 -14.53 4.47 7.69
C GLU A 94 -14.80 4.26 9.18
N VAL A 95 -13.84 3.63 9.86
CA VAL A 95 -13.87 3.35 11.28
C VAL A 95 -12.98 4.40 11.97
N GLY A 96 -13.61 5.48 12.41
CA GLY A 96 -12.96 6.67 12.94
C GLY A 96 -12.96 6.74 14.46
N ILE A 97 -11.85 7.20 15.03
CA ILE A 97 -11.73 7.57 16.44
C ILE A 97 -11.39 9.05 16.56
N ARG A 98 -11.78 9.68 17.67
CA ARG A 98 -11.46 11.10 17.96
C ARG A 98 -11.91 12.08 16.86
N GLY A 99 -12.98 11.74 16.13
CA GLY A 99 -13.52 12.57 15.05
C GLY A 99 -12.61 12.67 13.81
N ALA A 100 -11.62 11.78 13.68
CA ALA A 100 -10.74 11.77 12.51
C ALA A 100 -11.46 11.29 11.24
N HIS A 101 -10.95 11.76 10.10
CA HIS A 101 -11.42 11.41 8.76
C HIS A 101 -10.21 11.17 7.84
N ARG A 102 -10.37 10.27 6.87
CA ARG A 102 -9.43 9.95 5.80
C ARG A 102 -9.57 10.95 4.67
N GLU A 103 -8.48 11.61 4.33
CA GLU A 103 -8.46 12.59 3.23
C GLU A 103 -8.83 11.94 1.89
N GLU A 104 -8.50 10.66 1.72
CA GLU A 104 -8.81 9.87 0.52
C GLU A 104 -10.32 9.72 0.27
N LEU A 105 -11.14 9.87 1.32
CA LEU A 105 -12.60 9.79 1.25
C LEU A 105 -13.29 11.17 1.19
N ALA A 106 -12.54 12.27 1.19
CA ALA A 106 -13.11 13.62 1.28
C ALA A 106 -14.07 13.98 0.11
N GLY A 107 -13.85 13.38 -1.07
CA GLY A 107 -14.73 13.53 -2.24
C GLY A 107 -15.91 12.56 -2.28
N TRP A 108 -16.00 11.61 -1.35
CA TRP A 108 -17.02 10.57 -1.33
C TRP A 108 -18.24 11.03 -0.54
N LYS A 109 -19.42 10.57 -0.95
CA LYS A 109 -20.67 10.95 -0.27
C LYS A 109 -20.85 10.07 0.96
N LYS A 110 -20.82 10.67 2.16
CA LYS A 110 -21.25 10.00 3.39
C LYS A 110 -22.76 9.70 3.32
N VAL A 111 -23.14 8.43 3.30
CA VAL A 111 -24.53 7.98 3.19
C VAL A 111 -25.12 7.54 4.51
N SER A 112 -24.30 7.10 5.45
CA SER A 112 -24.72 6.84 6.82
C SER A 112 -23.58 7.04 7.80
N GLU A 113 -23.95 7.27 9.05
CA GLU A 113 -23.02 7.35 10.18
C GLU A 113 -23.68 6.72 11.40
N ARG A 114 -22.89 5.97 12.17
CA ARG A 114 -23.32 5.40 13.45
C ARG A 114 -22.18 5.40 14.44
N GLN A 115 -22.52 5.32 15.72
CA GLN A 115 -21.55 5.28 16.81
C GLN A 115 -21.52 3.88 17.43
N ALA A 116 -20.31 3.41 17.73
CA ALA A 116 -20.03 2.24 18.56
C ALA A 116 -19.11 2.70 19.70
N GLY A 117 -19.72 3.18 20.79
CA GLY A 117 -19.00 3.82 21.89
C GLY A 117 -18.24 5.07 21.41
N LYS A 118 -16.91 5.08 21.51
CA LYS A 118 -16.03 6.16 21.05
C LYS A 118 -15.63 6.06 19.57
N ILE A 119 -16.10 5.03 18.87
CA ILE A 119 -15.81 4.82 17.44
C ILE A 119 -16.99 5.33 16.62
N THR A 120 -16.70 6.15 15.63
CA THR A 120 -17.63 6.56 14.57
C THR A 120 -17.44 5.66 13.37
N ILE A 121 -18.53 5.10 12.83
CA ILE A 121 -18.53 4.30 11.61
C ILE A 121 -19.27 5.09 10.55
N GLY A 122 -18.54 5.67 9.61
CA GLY A 122 -19.09 6.33 8.44
C GLY A 122 -19.15 5.37 7.25
N VAL A 123 -20.24 5.40 6.49
CA VAL A 123 -20.34 4.70 5.21
C VAL A 123 -20.33 5.73 4.09
N TYR A 124 -19.44 5.54 3.12
CA TYR A 124 -19.21 6.46 2.02
C TYR A 124 -19.42 5.76 0.68
N GLU A 125 -20.10 6.43 -0.25
CA GLU A 125 -20.26 5.96 -1.62
C GLU A 125 -19.25 6.64 -2.55
N ASN A 126 -18.57 5.82 -3.35
CA ASN A 126 -17.66 6.30 -4.37
C ASN A 126 -18.46 6.94 -5.53
N PRO A 127 -18.21 8.21 -5.88
CA PRO A 127 -18.94 8.88 -6.96
C PRO A 127 -18.66 8.30 -8.35
N SER A 128 -17.52 7.63 -8.55
CA SER A 128 -17.09 7.10 -9.84
C SER A 128 -16.20 5.87 -9.65
N PRO A 129 -16.77 4.70 -9.26
CA PRO A 129 -15.98 3.50 -9.05
C PRO A 129 -15.34 3.01 -10.36
N VAL A 130 -14.03 2.83 -10.32
CA VAL A 130 -13.24 2.32 -11.44
C VAL A 130 -13.48 0.83 -11.60
N LYS A 131 -13.70 0.39 -12.84
CA LYS A 131 -13.80 -1.02 -13.17
C LYS A 131 -12.46 -1.58 -13.60
N VAL A 132 -11.90 -2.44 -12.74
CA VAL A 132 -10.67 -3.18 -13.01
C VAL A 132 -10.99 -4.41 -13.87
N LEU A 133 -10.32 -4.52 -15.02
CA LEU A 133 -10.46 -5.63 -15.97
C LEU A 133 -9.50 -6.77 -15.67
N THR A 134 -8.27 -6.43 -15.31
CA THR A 134 -7.24 -7.38 -14.90
C THR A 134 -6.31 -6.68 -13.93
N ASP A 135 -6.25 -7.21 -12.71
CA ASP A 135 -5.24 -6.86 -11.73
C ASP A 135 -4.03 -7.78 -11.95
N LEU A 136 -2.85 -7.21 -12.20
CA LEU A 136 -1.68 -8.01 -12.50
C LEU A 136 -1.22 -8.83 -11.29
N VAL A 137 -1.38 -8.34 -10.05
CA VAL A 137 -0.92 -9.08 -8.86
C VAL A 137 -1.69 -10.40 -8.65
N GLU A 138 -2.93 -10.47 -9.16
CA GLU A 138 -3.75 -11.69 -9.19
C GLU A 138 -3.27 -12.72 -10.22
N LEU A 139 -2.36 -12.36 -11.12
CA LEU A 139 -1.80 -13.27 -12.13
C LEU A 139 -0.54 -14.00 -11.66
N VAL A 140 -0.11 -13.80 -10.41
CA VAL A 140 1.11 -14.40 -9.87
C VAL A 140 1.03 -15.93 -9.90
N GLY A 141 1.96 -16.56 -10.63
CA GLY A 141 2.09 -18.02 -10.70
C GLY A 141 2.48 -18.50 -12.09
N PRO A 142 2.98 -19.75 -12.21
CA PRO A 142 3.55 -20.25 -13.46
C PRO A 142 2.50 -20.47 -14.56
N GLU A 143 1.21 -20.50 -14.20
CA GLU A 143 0.10 -20.67 -15.16
C GLU A 143 -0.20 -19.41 -15.98
N ARG A 144 0.13 -18.24 -15.41
CA ARG A 144 -0.27 -16.93 -15.97
C ARG A 144 0.87 -15.92 -16.02
N MET A 145 2.02 -16.25 -15.47
CA MET A 145 3.19 -15.39 -15.43
C MET A 145 4.46 -16.19 -15.75
N THR A 146 5.36 -15.58 -16.53
CA THR A 146 6.75 -16.04 -16.63
C THR A 146 7.69 -14.89 -16.30
N VAL A 147 8.85 -15.23 -15.75
CA VAL A 147 9.87 -14.25 -15.36
C VAL A 147 11.21 -14.67 -15.92
N SER A 148 11.94 -13.74 -16.49
CA SER A 148 13.29 -13.94 -16.98
C SER A 148 14.19 -12.78 -16.61
N ARG A 149 15.49 -13.07 -16.48
CA ARG A 149 16.56 -12.09 -16.38
C ARG A 149 17.13 -11.86 -17.76
N VAL A 150 17.32 -10.60 -18.13
CA VAL A 150 17.83 -10.17 -19.43
C VAL A 150 19.16 -9.45 -19.22
N ASP A 151 20.26 -10.08 -19.66
CA ASP A 151 21.60 -9.51 -19.64
C ASP A 151 22.08 -9.32 -21.10
N GLY A 152 21.94 -8.09 -21.60
CA GLY A 152 22.17 -7.80 -23.02
C GLY A 152 21.19 -8.57 -23.91
N ASN A 153 21.70 -9.49 -24.73
CA ASN A 153 20.90 -10.34 -25.62
C ASN A 153 20.58 -11.72 -25.04
N VAL A 154 21.01 -12.00 -23.80
CA VAL A 154 20.81 -13.30 -23.16
C VAL A 154 19.62 -13.21 -22.22
N GLU A 155 18.58 -14.01 -22.50
CA GLU A 155 17.41 -14.15 -21.63
C GLU A 155 17.49 -15.48 -20.88
N THR A 156 17.51 -15.43 -19.54
CA THR A 156 17.57 -16.61 -18.67
C THR A 156 16.30 -16.68 -17.81
N ALA A 157 15.56 -17.78 -17.94
CA ALA A 157 14.33 -17.98 -17.18
C ALA A 157 14.58 -18.09 -15.66
N CYS A 158 13.69 -17.50 -14.88
CA CYS A 158 13.63 -17.65 -13.43
C CYS A 158 12.70 -18.82 -13.08
N ALA A 159 13.10 -19.68 -12.15
CA ALA A 159 12.35 -20.88 -11.80
C ALA A 159 11.25 -20.56 -10.78
N TRP A 160 10.03 -21.05 -10.98
CA TRP A 160 8.98 -20.98 -9.97
C TRP A 160 9.31 -21.87 -8.78
N GLN A 161 9.17 -21.31 -7.58
CA GLN A 161 9.33 -22.02 -6.32
C GLN A 161 8.10 -21.79 -5.44
N ARG A 162 7.64 -22.86 -4.81
CA ARG A 162 6.67 -22.82 -3.72
C ARG A 162 7.37 -23.11 -2.40
N GLY A 163 6.95 -22.44 -1.35
CA GLY A 163 7.59 -22.61 -0.05
C GLY A 163 6.92 -21.81 1.05
N GLN A 164 7.57 -21.79 2.21
CA GLN A 164 7.14 -20.95 3.32
C GLN A 164 7.63 -19.52 3.08
N GLY A 165 6.75 -18.55 3.33
CA GLY A 165 7.14 -17.16 3.37
C GLY A 165 8.08 -16.89 4.53
N GLN A 166 8.91 -15.86 4.40
CA GLN A 166 9.72 -15.36 5.51
C GLN A 166 9.19 -13.99 5.90
N PRO A 167 8.91 -13.75 7.19
CA PRO A 167 8.49 -12.43 7.62
C PRO A 167 9.58 -11.42 7.27
N GLY A 168 9.15 -10.22 6.87
CA GLY A 168 10.04 -9.08 6.85
C GLY A 168 10.52 -8.78 8.27
N GLY A 169 11.65 -8.10 8.39
CA GLY A 169 12.15 -7.64 9.68
C GLY A 169 11.99 -6.14 9.86
N LEU A 170 11.81 -5.70 11.10
CA LEU A 170 11.82 -4.27 11.46
C LEU A 170 13.25 -3.70 11.62
N GLY A 171 14.27 -4.57 11.63
CA GLY A 171 15.67 -4.21 11.76
C GLY A 171 16.33 -3.94 10.41
N VAL A 172 17.33 -3.06 10.39
CA VAL A 172 18.17 -2.87 9.21
C VAL A 172 19.17 -4.03 9.13
N PRO A 173 19.37 -4.72 7.98
CA PRO A 173 18.90 -4.40 6.62
C PRO A 173 17.76 -5.31 6.10
N GLN A 174 16.77 -5.65 6.91
CA GLN A 174 15.72 -6.57 6.47
C GLN A 174 14.77 -5.89 5.47
N GLY A 175 14.68 -6.47 4.27
CA GLY A 175 13.77 -6.05 3.20
C GLY A 175 12.31 -6.41 3.48
N PRO A 176 11.40 -6.25 2.49
CA PRO A 176 10.01 -6.68 2.66
C PRO A 176 9.92 -8.18 2.94
N ALA A 177 8.76 -8.63 3.40
CA ALA A 177 8.49 -10.05 3.57
C ALA A 177 8.78 -10.81 2.26
N ILE A 178 9.49 -11.93 2.37
CA ILE A 178 9.82 -12.77 1.22
C ILE A 178 8.64 -13.72 1.02
N PRO A 179 7.91 -13.64 -0.10
CA PRO A 179 6.78 -14.52 -0.35
C PRO A 179 7.25 -15.97 -0.51
N GLY A 180 6.45 -16.91 -0.01
CA GLY A 180 6.72 -18.34 -0.17
C GLY A 180 6.70 -18.77 -1.62
N ASP A 181 5.70 -18.28 -2.35
CA ASP A 181 5.49 -18.48 -3.78
C ASP A 181 6.13 -17.36 -4.58
N ARG A 182 7.14 -17.69 -5.40
CA ARG A 182 7.95 -16.71 -6.14
C ARG A 182 8.72 -17.33 -7.30
N PHE A 183 9.11 -16.50 -8.25
CA PHE A 183 10.10 -16.82 -9.27
C PHE A 183 11.50 -16.50 -8.76
N VAL A 184 12.43 -17.45 -8.79
CA VAL A 184 13.81 -17.28 -8.37
C VAL A 184 14.73 -17.24 -9.57
N CYS A 185 15.45 -16.14 -9.71
CA CYS A 185 16.34 -15.88 -10.83
C CYS A 185 17.78 -16.30 -10.52
N PRO A 186 18.58 -16.61 -11.56
CA PRO A 186 20.02 -16.80 -11.40
C PRO A 186 20.66 -15.60 -10.68
N GLY A 187 21.54 -15.86 -9.72
CA GLY A 187 22.16 -14.84 -8.88
C GLY A 187 21.36 -14.45 -7.63
N GLY A 188 20.24 -15.12 -7.35
CA GLY A 188 19.53 -15.05 -6.06
C GLY A 188 18.52 -13.91 -5.92
N SER A 189 18.25 -13.15 -6.98
CA SER A 189 17.07 -12.27 -7.02
C SER A 189 15.80 -13.11 -7.19
N TYR A 190 14.66 -12.51 -6.85
CA TYR A 190 13.37 -13.14 -7.02
C TYR A 190 12.31 -12.13 -7.42
N VAL A 191 11.22 -12.62 -8.02
CA VAL A 191 10.01 -11.87 -8.32
C VAL A 191 8.82 -12.58 -7.69
N GLY A 192 8.03 -11.86 -6.91
CA GLY A 192 6.82 -12.38 -6.28
C GLY A 192 5.98 -11.25 -5.68
N VAL A 193 4.75 -11.56 -5.29
CA VAL A 193 3.88 -10.59 -4.63
C VAL A 193 4.29 -10.43 -3.18
N ALA A 194 4.59 -9.20 -2.77
CA ALA A 194 4.98 -8.84 -1.42
C ALA A 194 4.19 -7.62 -0.94
N VAL A 195 4.35 -7.28 0.35
CA VAL A 195 3.86 -6.03 0.90
C VAL A 195 5.04 -5.11 1.15
N LEU A 196 5.08 -3.99 0.42
CA LEU A 196 6.08 -2.96 0.58
C LEU A 196 5.65 -2.00 1.70
N HIS A 197 6.58 -1.70 2.59
CA HIS A 197 6.47 -0.55 3.48
C HIS A 197 7.18 0.64 2.81
N ALA A 198 6.39 1.61 2.33
CA ALA A 198 6.87 2.82 1.67
C ALA A 198 6.98 4.02 2.64
N LEU A 199 7.39 5.19 2.14
CA LEU A 199 7.59 6.41 2.94
C LEU A 199 6.31 6.98 3.56
N ASP A 200 5.16 6.71 2.94
CA ASP A 200 3.84 7.12 3.43
C ASP A 200 3.36 6.26 4.62
N HIS A 201 4.13 5.23 4.99
CA HIS A 201 3.79 4.25 6.01
C HIS A 201 2.51 3.45 5.73
N HIS A 202 2.03 3.46 4.49
CA HIS A 202 0.99 2.57 4.01
C HIS A 202 1.62 1.23 3.55
N PRO A 203 0.93 0.10 3.80
CA PRO A 203 1.30 -1.15 3.16
C PRO A 203 0.86 -1.12 1.70
N HIS A 204 1.73 -1.56 0.78
CA HIS A 204 1.43 -1.61 -0.65
C HIS A 204 1.65 -3.02 -1.18
N ARG A 205 0.60 -3.69 -1.68
CA ARG A 205 0.71 -5.03 -2.29
C ARG A 205 1.22 -4.87 -3.71
N CYS A 206 2.34 -5.51 -4.02
CA CYS A 206 3.03 -5.27 -5.29
C CYS A 206 3.96 -6.42 -5.68
N PHE A 207 4.41 -6.42 -6.93
CA PHE A 207 5.50 -7.27 -7.40
C PHE A 207 6.82 -6.73 -6.91
N PHE A 208 7.45 -7.44 -5.98
CA PHE A 208 8.84 -7.18 -5.63
C PHE A 208 9.74 -7.60 -6.78
N ALA A 209 10.40 -6.65 -7.43
CA ALA A 209 11.12 -6.87 -8.68
C ALA A 209 12.38 -5.99 -8.76
N GLY A 210 13.23 -6.06 -7.74
CA GLY A 210 14.53 -5.37 -7.74
C GLY A 210 15.52 -6.02 -8.71
N PRO A 211 15.96 -5.34 -9.79
CA PRO A 211 16.96 -5.91 -10.69
C PRO A 211 18.31 -6.08 -9.96
N SER A 212 18.94 -7.25 -10.13
CA SER A 212 20.26 -7.59 -9.55
C SER A 212 21.34 -7.64 -10.63
N GLY A 213 21.46 -6.53 -11.37
CA GLY A 213 22.19 -6.46 -12.63
C GLY A 213 21.34 -7.01 -13.80
N GLY A 214 21.43 -6.36 -14.96
CA GLY A 214 20.53 -6.63 -16.09
C GLY A 214 19.12 -6.09 -15.85
N ALA A 215 18.20 -6.48 -16.74
CA ALA A 215 16.76 -6.19 -16.61
C ALA A 215 15.99 -7.45 -16.16
N LEU A 216 14.87 -7.25 -15.47
CA LEU A 216 13.90 -8.31 -15.21
C LEU A 216 12.75 -8.15 -16.19
N ARG A 217 12.38 -9.22 -16.88
CA ARG A 217 11.23 -9.24 -17.78
C ARG A 217 10.17 -10.17 -17.20
N ILE A 218 8.98 -9.62 -17.02
CA ILE A 218 7.81 -10.32 -16.52
C ILE A 218 6.78 -10.34 -17.64
N ARG A 219 6.32 -11.53 -18.02
CA ARG A 219 5.27 -11.70 -19.03
C ARG A 219 4.01 -12.22 -18.37
N PHE A 220 2.92 -11.49 -18.55
CA PHE A 220 1.60 -11.81 -18.03
C PHE A 220 0.72 -12.30 -19.17
N ALA A 221 0.24 -13.53 -19.07
CA ALA A 221 -0.64 -14.12 -20.07
C ALA A 221 -2.10 -13.70 -19.85
N ASN A 222 -2.86 -13.61 -20.94
CA ASN A 222 -4.31 -13.46 -20.92
C ASN A 222 -4.81 -12.19 -20.18
N VAL A 223 -4.07 -11.08 -20.29
CA VAL A 223 -4.45 -9.77 -19.75
C VAL A 223 -5.55 -9.16 -20.62
N SER A 224 -6.63 -8.69 -20.01
CA SER A 224 -7.72 -8.00 -20.71
C SER A 224 -7.44 -6.50 -20.67
N PHE A 225 -7.43 -5.83 -21.82
CA PHE A 225 -7.07 -4.41 -21.91
C PHE A 225 -8.30 -3.51 -21.99
N GLY A 226 -8.27 -2.36 -21.30
CA GLY A 226 -9.27 -1.29 -21.37
C GLY A 226 -8.65 0.03 -21.84
N ALA A 227 -9.22 1.16 -21.43
CA ALA A 227 -8.71 2.48 -21.83
C ALA A 227 -7.34 2.82 -21.25
N SER A 228 -6.98 2.31 -20.06
CA SER A 228 -5.67 2.57 -19.45
C SER A 228 -5.06 1.37 -18.72
N LEU A 229 -3.73 1.41 -18.62
CA LEU A 229 -2.92 0.65 -17.68
C LEU A 229 -2.50 1.61 -16.58
N HIS A 230 -3.08 1.43 -15.40
CA HIS A 230 -2.79 2.23 -14.21
C HIS A 230 -1.92 1.42 -13.26
N GLY A 231 -1.05 2.08 -12.51
CA GLY A 231 -0.31 1.40 -11.47
C GLY A 231 0.50 2.35 -10.62
N HIS A 232 1.23 1.76 -9.69
CA HIS A 232 2.12 2.49 -8.81
C HIS A 232 3.47 1.79 -8.71
N ALA A 233 4.48 2.56 -8.36
CA ALA A 233 5.82 2.05 -8.13
C ALA A 233 6.49 2.79 -6.98
N GLY A 234 7.44 2.09 -6.36
CA GLY A 234 8.27 2.65 -5.33
C GLY A 234 9.33 1.67 -4.86
N VAL A 235 10.06 2.06 -3.82
CA VAL A 235 11.05 1.22 -3.17
C VAL A 235 10.82 1.24 -1.65
N GLN A 236 11.44 0.29 -0.96
CA GLN A 236 11.29 0.16 0.48
C GLN A 236 11.78 1.42 1.22
N TRP A 237 11.04 1.83 2.27
CA TRP A 237 11.18 3.10 2.97
C TRP A 237 12.61 3.45 3.44
N LEU A 238 13.41 2.45 3.83
CA LEU A 238 14.78 2.62 4.33
C LEU A 238 15.70 3.15 3.23
N VAL A 239 15.48 2.71 1.99
CA VAL A 239 16.22 3.23 0.84
C VAL A 239 15.59 4.55 0.39
N GLU A 240 14.27 4.61 0.38
CA GLU A 240 13.53 5.79 -0.09
C GLU A 240 13.78 7.03 0.78
N ARG A 241 14.02 6.88 2.10
CA ARG A 241 14.29 8.02 3.01
C ARG A 241 15.66 8.70 2.79
N ALA A 242 16.52 8.13 1.96
CA ALA A 242 17.83 8.68 1.61
C ALA A 242 17.86 8.98 0.10
N PRO A 243 17.35 10.14 -0.34
CA PRO A 243 17.22 10.47 -1.75
C PRO A 243 18.54 10.30 -2.51
N SER A 244 18.48 9.75 -3.71
CA SER A 244 19.64 9.56 -4.58
C SER A 244 19.31 9.94 -6.03
N SER A 245 20.32 9.97 -6.89
CA SER A 245 20.15 10.16 -8.33
C SER A 245 19.73 8.87 -9.05
N GLU A 246 19.66 7.74 -8.34
CA GLU A 246 19.30 6.45 -8.91
C GLU A 246 17.86 6.44 -9.42
N ARG A 247 17.66 5.67 -10.49
CA ARG A 247 16.38 5.54 -11.17
C ARG A 247 16.12 4.10 -11.54
N ILE A 248 14.86 3.70 -11.43
CA ILE A 248 14.37 2.39 -11.82
C ILE A 248 13.19 2.64 -12.76
N THR A 249 13.19 1.96 -13.90
CA THR A 249 12.16 2.13 -14.93
C THR A 249 11.46 0.81 -15.15
N VAL A 250 10.12 0.84 -15.10
CA VAL A 250 9.27 -0.23 -15.60
C VAL A 250 8.70 0.21 -16.94
N SER A 251 8.98 -0.57 -17.98
CA SER A 251 8.45 -0.37 -19.33
C SER A 251 7.43 -1.44 -19.65
N PHE A 252 6.33 -1.06 -20.27
CA PHE A 252 5.24 -1.96 -20.63
C PHE A 252 5.09 -2.07 -22.14
N SER A 253 4.88 -3.28 -22.62
CA SER A 253 4.56 -3.57 -24.02
C SER A 253 3.53 -4.69 -24.13
N ALA A 254 2.75 -4.67 -25.21
CA ALA A 254 1.78 -5.71 -25.54
C ALA A 254 1.63 -5.76 -27.05
N PHE A 255 1.31 -6.93 -27.62
CA PHE A 255 1.13 -7.10 -29.07
C PHE A 255 2.34 -6.58 -29.89
N ASP A 256 3.56 -6.88 -29.43
CA ASP A 256 4.84 -6.49 -30.04
C ASP A 256 5.05 -4.98 -30.19
N ARG A 257 4.37 -4.16 -29.38
CA ARG A 257 4.53 -2.70 -29.39
C ARG A 257 4.63 -2.11 -27.97
N PRO A 258 5.38 -1.01 -27.80
CA PRO A 258 5.44 -0.31 -26.52
C PRO A 258 4.09 0.34 -26.19
N ILE A 259 3.71 0.27 -24.92
CA ILE A 259 2.60 1.04 -24.32
C ILE A 259 3.17 2.33 -23.70
N GLY A 260 4.23 2.19 -22.90
CA GLY A 260 4.86 3.32 -22.21
C GLY A 260 5.81 2.85 -21.12
N ALA A 261 6.32 3.78 -20.33
CA ALA A 261 7.21 3.49 -19.21
C ALA A 261 6.98 4.46 -18.05
N SER A 262 7.23 3.99 -16.83
CA SER A 262 7.29 4.81 -15.62
C SER A 262 8.67 4.71 -14.99
N THR A 263 9.22 5.85 -14.57
CA THR A 263 10.54 5.91 -13.92
C THR A 263 10.37 6.37 -12.48
N HIS A 264 10.68 5.48 -11.54
CA HIS A 264 10.81 5.81 -10.13
C HIS A 264 12.16 6.45 -9.85
N LYS A 265 12.15 7.56 -9.10
CA LYS A 265 13.34 8.22 -8.57
C LYS A 265 13.36 8.04 -7.07
N VAL A 266 14.49 7.62 -6.49
CA VAL A 266 14.58 7.43 -5.04
C VAL A 266 14.33 8.74 -4.28
N GLY A 267 13.39 8.71 -3.35
CA GLY A 267 13.02 9.82 -2.46
C GLY A 267 11.69 10.52 -2.78
N VAL A 268 10.87 9.94 -3.65
CA VAL A 268 9.55 10.49 -4.03
C VAL A 268 8.36 9.75 -3.40
N GLY A 269 8.59 8.58 -2.78
CA GLY A 269 7.58 7.77 -2.12
C GLY A 269 6.94 6.72 -3.04
N TRP A 270 5.69 6.35 -2.75
CA TRP A 270 4.89 5.50 -3.62
C TRP A 270 4.21 6.39 -4.66
N THR A 271 4.47 6.16 -5.95
CA THR A 271 4.03 7.07 -7.01
C THR A 271 3.22 6.37 -8.08
N GLY A 272 2.09 6.98 -8.42
CA GLY A 272 1.19 6.49 -9.46
C GLY A 272 1.67 6.84 -10.87
N PHE A 273 1.25 6.03 -11.83
CA PHE A 273 1.38 6.25 -13.25
C PHE A 273 0.13 5.76 -13.98
N GLU A 274 -0.15 6.36 -15.13
CA GLU A 274 -1.23 5.93 -16.00
C GLU A 274 -0.74 5.99 -17.45
N LEU A 275 -0.93 4.88 -18.17
CA LEU A 275 -0.49 4.71 -19.55
C LEU A 275 -1.72 4.41 -20.42
N PRO A 276 -1.93 5.13 -21.54
CA PRO A 276 -3.09 4.93 -22.39
C PRO A 276 -3.00 3.59 -23.14
N THR A 277 -4.08 2.82 -23.11
CA THR A 277 -4.24 1.55 -23.86
C THR A 277 -5.50 1.52 -24.71
N GLY A 278 -6.15 2.66 -24.92
CA GLY A 278 -7.43 2.77 -25.64
C GLY A 278 -7.44 2.20 -27.07
N ASP A 279 -6.29 2.14 -27.73
CA ASP A 279 -6.14 1.58 -29.08
C ASP A 279 -6.03 0.03 -29.12
N ILE A 280 -5.83 -0.58 -27.95
CA ILE A 280 -5.90 -2.03 -27.72
C ILE A 280 -7.03 -2.41 -26.77
N ALA A 281 -7.91 -1.47 -26.39
CA ALA A 281 -9.06 -1.72 -25.54
C ALA A 281 -9.99 -2.81 -26.11
N GLY A 282 -10.53 -3.66 -25.23
CA GLY A 282 -11.36 -4.81 -25.58
C GLY A 282 -10.57 -6.02 -26.10
N LYS A 283 -9.25 -5.91 -26.28
CA LYS A 283 -8.39 -7.05 -26.66
C LYS A 283 -7.93 -7.80 -25.42
N LYS A 284 -7.52 -9.04 -25.63
CA LYS A 284 -6.90 -9.91 -24.62
C LYS A 284 -5.59 -10.47 -25.16
N GLY A 285 -4.51 -10.39 -24.40
CA GLY A 285 -3.18 -10.76 -24.89
C GLY A 285 -2.11 -10.88 -23.80
N GLU A 286 -0.86 -10.99 -24.24
CA GLU A 286 0.30 -10.92 -23.36
C GLU A 286 0.64 -9.45 -23.06
N LEU A 287 0.84 -9.14 -21.78
CA LEU A 287 1.47 -7.90 -21.33
C LEU A 287 2.88 -8.22 -20.83
N VAL A 288 3.86 -7.43 -21.24
CA VAL A 288 5.25 -7.55 -20.83
C VAL A 288 5.61 -6.33 -19.99
N ALA A 289 6.11 -6.56 -18.79
CA ALA A 289 6.75 -5.54 -17.96
C ALA A 289 8.26 -5.80 -17.93
N GLU A 290 9.05 -4.83 -18.34
CA GLU A 290 10.51 -4.88 -18.28
C GLU A 290 11.03 -3.84 -17.29
N ILE A 291 11.69 -4.33 -16.24
CA ILE A 291 12.23 -3.55 -15.13
C ILE A 291 13.74 -3.43 -15.34
N SER A 292 14.23 -2.21 -15.47
CA SER A 292 15.65 -1.89 -15.62
C SER A 292 16.05 -0.71 -14.72
N GLY A 293 17.33 -0.57 -14.41
CA GLY A 293 17.81 0.54 -13.59
C GLY A 293 18.92 0.14 -12.62
N SER A 294 19.13 0.96 -11.60
CA SER A 294 20.15 0.68 -10.58
C SER A 294 19.87 -0.65 -9.88
N ALA A 295 20.92 -1.30 -9.36
CA ALA A 295 20.85 -2.60 -8.69
C ALA A 295 20.15 -2.56 -7.31
N GLN A 296 19.24 -1.62 -7.12
CA GLN A 296 18.50 -1.43 -5.89
C GLN A 296 17.51 -2.59 -5.73
N ARG A 297 17.83 -3.48 -4.80
CA ARG A 297 17.12 -4.74 -4.60
C ARG A 297 15.69 -4.59 -4.10
N ALA A 298 15.24 -3.37 -3.79
CA ALA A 298 14.01 -3.11 -3.03
C ALA A 298 12.89 -2.45 -3.84
N TYR A 299 12.91 -2.57 -5.17
CA TYR A 299 11.86 -2.03 -6.04
C TYR A 299 10.60 -2.89 -6.02
N CYS A 300 9.46 -2.22 -6.04
CA CYS A 300 8.16 -2.83 -6.16
C CYS A 300 7.29 -2.02 -7.12
N PHE A 301 6.42 -2.71 -7.84
CA PHE A 301 5.37 -2.07 -8.62
C PHE A 301 4.10 -2.92 -8.63
N GLU A 302 2.97 -2.29 -8.80
CA GLU A 302 1.71 -2.95 -9.13
C GLU A 302 1.11 -2.26 -10.34
N ALA A 303 0.24 -2.96 -11.06
CA ALA A 303 -0.55 -2.34 -12.10
C ALA A 303 -1.84 -3.13 -12.33
N ASP A 304 -2.85 -2.43 -12.82
CA ASP A 304 -4.13 -2.96 -13.23
C ASP A 304 -4.60 -2.28 -14.52
N THR A 305 -5.45 -2.99 -15.27
CA THR A 305 -6.07 -2.47 -16.50
C THR A 305 -7.48 -2.00 -16.18
N ARG A 306 -7.84 -0.81 -16.68
CA ARG A 306 -9.10 -0.11 -16.35
C ARG A 306 -9.90 0.16 -17.62
N GLU A 307 -11.23 0.13 -17.50
CA GLU A 307 -12.16 0.50 -18.60
C GLU A 307 -12.02 1.95 -19.05
#